data_AF-A0A3S8W1G0-F1
#
_entry.id   AF-A0A3S8W1G0-F1
#
_cell.length_a   1.000
_cell.length_b   1.000
_cell.length_c   1.000
_cell.angle_alpha   90.00
_cell.angle_beta   90.00
_cell.angle_gamma   90.00
#
_symmetry.space_group_name_H-M   'P 1'
#
loop_
_entity.id
_entity.type
_entity.pdbx_description
1 polymer ?
#
loop_
_entity_poly.entity_id
_entity_poly.type
_entity_poly.pdbx_seq_one_letter_code
_entity_poly.pdbx_strand_id
1 'polypeptide(L)'
;MNAVEAMPDPGQRAKAISEVLAHQTERGKEWRQMRRAFVLDLRAQTPPVSYRKIAAMLGISLGTVQDIERGYSGSGKNRPRKSDGAPAAEA
;
A
#
# COMPACT_ATOMS: atom_id res chain seq x y z
N MET A 1 12.30 -8.21 -10.73
CA MET A 1 11.61 -9.10 -11.69
C MET A 1 10.61 -9.93 -10.91
N ASN A 2 9.33 -9.91 -11.28
CA ASN A 2 8.30 -10.72 -10.62
C ASN A 2 8.58 -12.20 -10.92
N ALA A 3 8.66 -13.04 -9.88
CA ALA A 3 8.92 -14.49 -10.04
C ALA A 3 7.90 -15.16 -10.98
N VAL A 4 6.66 -14.65 -11.00
CA VAL A 4 5.58 -15.13 -11.88
C VAL A 4 5.86 -14.82 -13.36
N GLU A 5 6.41 -13.64 -13.68
CA GLU A 5 6.71 -13.26 -15.07
C GLU A 5 7.91 -14.03 -15.67
N ALA A 6 8.73 -14.62 -14.81
CA ALA A 6 9.88 -15.43 -15.22
C ALA A 6 9.52 -16.91 -15.51
N MET A 7 8.27 -17.34 -15.26
CA MET A 7 7.86 -18.75 -15.44
C MET A 7 7.78 -19.14 -16.93
N PRO A 8 8.56 -20.11 -17.41
CA PRO A 8 8.64 -20.43 -18.85
C PRO A 8 7.35 -21.04 -19.42
N ASP A 9 6.59 -21.79 -18.61
CA ASP A 9 5.31 -22.36 -19.02
C ASP A 9 4.16 -21.36 -18.83
N PRO A 10 3.43 -20.98 -19.89
CA PRO A 10 2.31 -20.03 -19.80
C PRO A 10 1.16 -20.53 -18.93
N GLY A 11 0.91 -21.85 -18.88
CA GLY A 11 -0.14 -22.45 -18.06
C GLY A 11 0.14 -22.31 -16.56
N GLN A 12 1.36 -22.66 -16.13
CA GLN A 12 1.83 -22.49 -14.76
C GLN A 12 1.85 -21.01 -14.34
N ARG A 13 2.25 -20.11 -15.25
CA ARG A 13 2.20 -18.67 -15.01
C ARG A 13 0.77 -18.20 -14.72
N ALA A 14 -0.19 -18.57 -15.57
CA ALA A 14 -1.58 -18.21 -15.38
C ALA A 14 -2.14 -18.75 -14.05
N LYS A 15 -1.83 -20.01 -13.72
CA LYS A 15 -2.22 -20.63 -12.45
C LYS A 15 -1.68 -19.85 -11.24
N ALA A 16 -0.40 -19.49 -11.24
CA ALA A 16 0.20 -18.72 -10.14
C ALA A 16 -0.45 -17.33 -9.98
N ILE A 17 -0.80 -16.66 -11.09
CA ILE A 17 -1.55 -15.40 -11.05
C ILE A 17 -2.93 -15.63 -10.43
N SER A 18 -3.66 -16.65 -10.87
CA SER A 18 -4.99 -16.97 -10.35
C SER A 18 -4.97 -17.26 -8.85
N GLU A 19 -3.97 -17.98 -8.35
CA GLU A 19 -3.80 -18.25 -6.91
C GLU A 19 -3.58 -16.97 -6.10
N VAL A 20 -2.72 -16.06 -6.57
CA VAL A 20 -2.50 -14.75 -5.91
C VAL A 20 -3.79 -13.92 -5.89
N LEU A 21 -4.55 -13.90 -6.98
CA LEU A 21 -5.82 -13.17 -7.07
C LEU A 21 -6.90 -13.77 -6.17
N ALA A 22 -6.98 -15.10 -6.07
CA ALA A 22 -7.89 -15.78 -5.15
C ALA A 22 -7.58 -15.42 -3.69
N HIS A 23 -6.31 -15.53 -3.30
CA HIS A 23 -5.88 -15.15 -1.95
C HIS A 23 -6.04 -13.66 -1.66
N GLN A 24 -5.88 -12.78 -2.67
CA GLN A 24 -6.18 -11.36 -2.49
C GLN A 24 -7.65 -11.13 -2.13
N THR A 25 -8.57 -11.87 -2.76
CA THR A 25 -10.01 -11.79 -2.45
C THR A 25 -10.30 -12.23 -1.02
N GLU A 26 -9.69 -13.32 -0.58
CA GLU A 26 -9.91 -13.91 0.75
C GLU A 26 -9.22 -13.12 1.88
N ARG A 27 -7.96 -12.71 1.63
CA ARG A 27 -7.02 -12.24 2.67
C ARG A 27 -6.58 -10.80 2.48
N GLY A 28 -7.12 -10.10 1.48
CA GLY A 28 -6.70 -8.73 1.14
C GLY A 28 -6.85 -7.72 2.29
N LYS A 29 -7.79 -7.95 3.23
CA LYS A 29 -7.90 -7.14 4.45
C LYS A 29 -6.72 -7.39 5.40
N GLU A 30 -6.41 -8.65 5.67
CA GLU A 30 -5.28 -9.08 6.52
C GLU A 30 -3.96 -8.57 5.96
N TRP A 31 -3.73 -8.71 4.64
CA TRP A 31 -2.51 -8.25 3.99
C TRP A 31 -2.34 -6.74 4.05
N ARG A 32 -3.42 -5.97 3.91
CA ARG A 32 -3.40 -4.51 4.13
C ARG A 32 -3.03 -4.16 5.57
N GLN A 33 -3.55 -4.90 6.54
CA GLN A 33 -3.22 -4.70 7.96
C GLN A 33 -1.75 -5.03 8.24
N MET A 34 -1.22 -6.14 7.73
CA MET A 34 0.20 -6.48 7.86
C MET A 34 1.11 -5.41 7.25
N ARG A 35 0.78 -4.93 6.05
CA ARG A 35 1.51 -3.81 5.42
C ARG A 35 1.48 -2.55 6.28
N ARG A 36 0.34 -2.24 6.89
CA ARG A 36 0.20 -1.08 7.78
C ARG A 36 1.00 -1.24 9.08
N ALA A 37 0.92 -2.40 9.72
CA ALA A 37 1.69 -2.70 10.93
C ALA A 37 3.19 -2.47 10.68
N PHE A 38 3.74 -3.05 9.60
CA PHE A 38 5.14 -2.85 9.24
C PHE A 38 5.53 -1.37 9.07
N VAL A 39 4.70 -0.56 8.40
CA VAL A 39 4.97 0.88 8.26
C VAL A 39 4.95 1.58 9.63
N LEU A 40 3.97 1.28 10.48
CA LEU A 40 3.85 1.87 11.82
C LEU A 40 5.05 1.49 12.71
N ASP A 41 5.49 0.24 12.68
CA ASP A 41 6.63 -0.25 13.45
C ASP A 41 7.92 0.50 13.09
N LEU A 42 8.16 0.71 11.79
CA LEU A 42 9.32 1.49 11.31
C LEU A 42 9.22 2.97 11.70
N ARG A 43 8.00 3.53 11.73
CA ARG A 43 7.75 4.91 12.14
C ARG A 43 7.85 5.12 13.65
N ALA A 44 7.65 4.07 14.44
CA ALA A 44 7.79 4.09 15.90
C ALA A 44 9.25 3.98 16.39
N GLN A 45 10.21 3.65 15.51
CA GLN A 45 11.63 3.60 15.87
C GLN A 45 12.17 4.97 16.33
N THR A 46 13.30 4.95 17.05
CA THR A 46 14.00 6.17 17.49
C THR A 46 15.44 6.17 16.96
N PRO A 47 15.80 7.05 16.00
CA PRO A 47 14.93 8.01 15.32
C PRO A 47 13.94 7.32 14.33
N PRO A 48 12.78 7.91 14.05
CA PRO A 48 11.80 7.35 13.12
C PRO A 48 12.36 7.14 11.72
N VAL A 49 12.11 5.97 11.12
CA VAL A 49 12.54 5.68 9.74
C VAL A 49 11.80 6.61 8.77
N SER A 50 12.53 7.27 7.87
CA SER A 50 11.92 8.23 6.93
C SER A 50 11.01 7.55 5.90
N TYR A 51 9.92 8.23 5.49
CA TYR A 51 9.00 7.70 4.49
C TYR A 51 9.68 7.30 3.17
N ARG A 52 10.71 8.05 2.74
CA ARG A 52 11.47 7.72 1.52
C ARG A 52 12.22 6.39 1.66
N LYS A 53 12.80 6.12 2.83
CA LYS A 53 13.48 4.84 3.10
C LYS A 53 12.47 3.69 3.11
N ILE A 54 11.30 3.88 3.74
CA ILE A 54 10.21 2.88 3.74
C ILE A 54 9.71 2.61 2.32
N ALA A 55 9.50 3.67 1.53
CA ALA A 55 9.08 3.58 0.13
C ALA A 55 10.05 2.75 -0.71
N ALA A 56 11.35 2.99 -0.57
CA ALA A 56 12.39 2.22 -1.25
C ALA A 56 12.41 0.75 -0.82
N MET A 57 12.26 0.45 0.48
CA MET A 57 12.20 -0.93 0.98
C MET A 57 11.00 -1.71 0.45
N LEU A 58 9.84 -1.06 0.33
CA LEU A 58 8.59 -1.68 -0.12
C LEU A 58 8.37 -1.63 -1.63
N GLY A 59 9.20 -0.91 -2.38
CA GLY A 59 9.04 -0.72 -3.83
C GLY A 59 7.77 0.05 -4.21
N ILE A 60 7.30 0.97 -3.36
CA ILE A 60 6.07 1.77 -3.57
C ILE A 60 6.36 3.27 -3.48
N SER A 61 5.41 4.10 -3.91
CA SER A 61 5.57 5.56 -3.80
C SER A 61 5.53 6.04 -2.34
N LEU A 62 6.18 7.18 -2.07
CA LEU A 62 6.11 7.85 -0.76
C LEU A 62 4.67 8.19 -0.36
N GLY A 63 3.85 8.64 -1.31
CA GLY A 63 2.44 8.95 -1.06
C GLY A 63 1.65 7.73 -0.60
N THR A 64 1.93 6.56 -1.19
CA THR A 64 1.33 5.28 -0.79
C THR A 64 1.74 4.89 0.64
N VAL A 65 3.00 5.12 1.05
CA VAL A 65 3.43 4.85 2.43
C VAL A 65 2.65 5.73 3.42
N GLN A 66 2.50 7.02 3.11
CA GLN A 66 1.74 7.94 3.95
C GLN A 66 0.25 7.56 4.02
N ASP A 67 -0.33 7.09 2.92
CA ASP A 67 -1.71 6.60 2.91
C ASP A 67 -1.88 5.34 3.75
N ILE A 68 -0.93 4.39 3.65
CA ILE A 68 -0.91 3.19 4.48
C ILE A 68 -0.86 3.54 5.97
N GLU A 69 0.03 4.44 6.38
CA GLU A 69 0.16 4.89 7.77
C GLU A 69 -1.17 5.49 8.28
N ARG A 70 -1.79 6.37 7.48
CA ARG A 70 -3.10 6.98 7.74
C ARG A 70 -4.28 6.00 7.69
N GLY A 71 -4.04 4.76 7.28
CA GLY A 71 -5.10 3.75 7.11
C GLY A 71 -5.98 3.98 5.88
N TYR A 72 -5.57 4.83 4.95
CA TYR A 72 -6.27 5.07 3.70
C TYR A 72 -6.00 3.94 2.70
N SER A 73 -7.06 3.35 2.15
CA SER A 73 -6.96 2.24 1.18
C SER A 73 -7.76 2.47 -0.11
N GLY A 74 -8.25 3.70 -0.32
CA GLY A 74 -9.02 4.08 -1.51
C GLY A 74 -8.14 4.44 -2.73
N SER A 75 -8.78 4.57 -3.89
CA SER A 75 -8.14 5.16 -5.07
C SER A 75 -7.78 6.61 -4.78
N GLY A 76 -6.53 7.02 -5.07
CA GLY A 76 -6.06 8.40 -4.84
C GLY A 76 -6.91 9.50 -5.52
N LYS A 77 -7.80 9.13 -6.45
CA LYS A 77 -8.84 9.99 -7.02
C LYS A 77 -9.86 10.48 -5.97
N ASN A 78 -10.16 9.65 -4.97
CA ASN A 78 -11.09 9.95 -3.87
C ASN A 78 -10.34 10.37 -2.60
N ARG A 79 -9.07 10.77 -2.72
CA ARG A 79 -8.30 11.25 -1.58
C ARG A 79 -8.76 12.69 -1.28
N PRO A 80 -9.14 13.00 -0.02
CA PRO A 80 -9.48 14.37 0.37
C PRO A 80 -8.32 15.31 0.01
N ARG A 81 -8.58 16.34 -0.79
CA ARG A 81 -7.55 17.33 -1.11
C ARG A 81 -7.57 18.43 -0.07
N LYS A 82 -6.44 19.11 0.09
CA LYS A 82 -6.28 20.22 1.04
C LYS A 82 -7.23 21.41 0.74
N SER A 83 -7.82 21.46 -0.46
CA SER A 83 -8.83 22.43 -0.89
C SER A 83 -10.24 22.14 -0.39
N ASP A 84 -10.53 20.92 0.06
CA ASP A 84 -11.91 20.47 0.30
C ASP A 84 -12.34 20.68 1.78
N GLY A 85 -11.54 21.42 2.55
CA GLY A 85 -11.72 21.62 3.98
C GLY A 85 -11.29 23.00 4.49
N ALA A 86 -11.53 24.05 3.71
CA ALA A 86 -11.60 25.39 4.30
C ALA A 86 -12.99 25.54 4.96
N PRO A 87 -13.09 25.72 6.29
CA PRO A 87 -14.38 26.02 6.89
C PRO A 87 -14.85 27.37 6.34
N ALA A 88 -16.11 27.43 5.90
CA ALA A 88 -16.80 28.68 5.69
C ALA A 88 -16.75 29.46 7.01
N ALA A 89 -15.93 30.50 7.05
CA ALA A 89 -15.99 31.49 8.11
C ALA A 89 -17.32 32.23 7.93
N GLU A 90 -18.28 31.99 8.82
CA GLU A 90 -19.45 32.84 9.00
C GLU A 90 -18.96 34.28 9.28
N ALA A 91 -19.51 35.22 8.50
CA ALA A 91 -19.51 36.65 8.74
C ALA A 91 -20.96 37.13 8.72
#